data_AF-A0A9D1A7F7-F1
#
_entry.id   AF-A0A9D1A7F7-F1
#
_cell.length_a   1.000
_cell.length_b   1.000
_cell.length_c   1.000
_cell.angle_alpha   90.00
_cell.angle_beta   90.00
_cell.angle_gamma   90.00
#
_symmetry.space_group_name_H-M   'P 1'
#
loop_
_entity.id
_entity.type
_entity.pdbx_description
1 polymer ?
#
loop_
_entity_poly.entity_id
_entity_poly.type
_entity_poly.pdbx_seq_one_letter_code
_entity_poly.pdbx_strand_id
1 'polypeptide(L)' 'APITKTDLFELGFSGRPDSREKRLALLKRLGLPARMSANAMLEAINLLYDRETFLREFAP' A
#
# COMPACT_ATOMS: atom_id res chain seq x y z
N ALA A 1 -10.17 11.15 4.05
CA ALA A 1 -10.64 10.25 2.96
C ALA A 1 -9.83 8.97 2.99
N PRO A 2 -10.37 7.82 2.55
CA PRO A 2 -9.59 6.59 2.42
C PRO A 2 -8.56 6.72 1.29
N ILE A 3 -7.49 5.93 1.36
CA ILE A 3 -6.57 5.76 0.26
C ILE A 3 -7.24 4.96 -0.87
N THR A 4 -6.87 5.27 -2.11
CA THR A 4 -7.50 4.74 -3.33
C THR A 4 -6.55 3.83 -4.11
N LYS A 5 -7.12 3.08 -5.07
CA LYS A 5 -6.30 2.32 -6.04
C LYS A 5 -5.43 3.22 -6.90
N THR A 6 -5.90 4.43 -7.21
CA THR A 6 -5.14 5.44 -7.95
C THR A 6 -3.90 5.83 -7.17
N ASP A 7 -4.04 6.10 -5.86
CA ASP A 7 -2.88 6.39 -5.00
C ASP A 7 -1.88 5.22 -5.02
N LEU A 8 -2.32 3.96 -4.92
CA LEU A 8 -1.41 2.81 -5.00
C LEU A 8 -0.71 2.68 -6.37
N PHE A 9 -1.38 3.08 -7.45
CA PHE A 9 -0.76 3.12 -8.79
C PHE A 9 0.28 4.23 -8.89
N GLU A 10 -0.03 5.43 -8.39
CA GLU A 10 0.87 6.59 -8.36
C GLU A 10 2.12 6.33 -7.51
N LEU A 11 1.95 5.68 -6.35
CA LEU A 11 3.05 5.27 -5.46
C LEU A 11 3.82 4.04 -5.99
N GLY A 12 3.39 3.45 -7.11
CA GLY A 12 4.04 2.30 -7.73
C GLY A 12 3.80 0.96 -7.03
N PHE A 13 2.87 0.90 -6.07
CA PHE A 13 2.43 -0.35 -5.44
C PHE A 13 1.53 -1.22 -6.32
N SER A 14 1.06 -0.70 -7.46
CA SER A 14 0.32 -1.47 -8.46
C SER A 14 0.63 -1.04 -9.91
N GLY A 15 0.35 -1.92 -10.88
CA GLY A 15 0.43 -1.60 -12.32
C GLY A 15 1.84 -1.42 -12.91
N ARG A 16 2.91 -1.59 -12.12
CA ARG A 16 4.31 -1.48 -12.57
C ARG A 16 5.05 -2.83 -12.43
N PRO A 17 6.12 -3.07 -13.21
CA PRO A 17 6.93 -4.29 -13.09
C PRO A 17 7.51 -4.53 -11.68
N ASP A 18 7.89 -3.47 -10.99
CA ASP A 18 8.47 -3.47 -9.64
C ASP A 18 7.43 -3.43 -8.51
N SER A 19 6.13 -3.30 -8.83
CA SER A 19 5.08 -3.18 -7.83
C SER A 19 5.03 -4.34 -6.84
N ARG A 20 5.37 -5.55 -7.28
CA ARG A 20 5.40 -6.72 -6.38
C ARG A 20 6.43 -6.53 -5.27
N GLU A 21 7.63 -6.10 -5.61
CA GLU A 21 8.72 -5.89 -4.66
C GLU A 21 8.40 -4.75 -3.69
N LYS A 22 7.89 -3.63 -4.22
CA LYS A 22 7.45 -2.48 -3.40
C LYS A 22 6.36 -2.85 -2.41
N ARG A 23 5.36 -3.66 -2.83
CA ARG A 23 4.33 -4.16 -1.91
C ARG A 23 4.91 -5.06 -0.83
N LEU A 24 5.84 -5.96 -1.18
CA LEU A 24 6.47 -6.83 -0.18
C LEU A 24 7.24 -6.03 0.87
N ALA A 25 7.96 -4.98 0.44
CA ALA A 25 8.64 -4.07 1.36
C ALA A 25 7.66 -3.32 2.27
N LEU A 26 6.57 -2.79 1.71
CA LEU A 26 5.53 -2.11 2.48
C LEU A 26 4.85 -3.04 3.48
N LEU A 27 4.43 -4.23 3.05
CA LEU A 27 3.80 -5.25 3.91
C LEU A 27 4.71 -5.61 5.08
N LYS A 28 6.02 -5.79 4.81
CA LYS A 28 7.02 -6.02 5.86
C LYS A 28 7.11 -4.86 6.85
N ARG A 29 7.11 -3.61 6.35
CA ARG A 29 7.15 -2.40 7.20
C ARG A 29 5.90 -2.24 8.06
N LEU A 30 4.74 -2.64 7.55
CA LEU A 30 3.46 -2.61 8.26
C LEU A 30 3.23 -3.84 9.17
N GLY A 31 4.13 -4.83 9.17
CA GLY A 31 3.93 -6.09 9.89
C GLY A 31 2.78 -6.96 9.35
N LEU A 32 2.39 -6.77 8.10
CA LEU A 32 1.28 -7.47 7.46
C LEU A 32 1.74 -8.75 6.73
N PRO A 33 0.85 -9.74 6.50
CA PRO A 33 1.18 -10.97 5.78
C PRO A 33 1.76 -10.71 4.39
N ALA A 34 2.90 -11.34 4.07
CA ALA A 34 3.63 -11.12 2.83
C ALA A 34 2.88 -11.54 1.54
N ARG A 35 1.81 -12.33 1.66
CA ARG A 35 1.01 -12.85 0.53
C ARG A 35 -0.35 -12.17 0.42
N MET A 36 -0.39 -10.86 0.54
CA MET A 36 -1.61 -10.08 0.30
C MET A 36 -1.71 -9.62 -1.16
N SER A 37 -2.92 -9.65 -1.71
CA SER A 37 -3.22 -9.00 -2.98
C SER A 37 -3.17 -7.48 -2.82
N ALA A 38 -3.05 -6.72 -3.92
CA ALA A 38 -3.07 -5.25 -3.85
C ALA A 38 -4.38 -4.71 -3.25
N ASN A 39 -5.52 -5.37 -3.51
CA ASN A 39 -6.81 -4.98 -2.94
C ASN A 39 -6.88 -5.28 -1.43
N ALA A 40 -6.46 -6.47 -1.00
CA ALA A 40 -6.46 -6.81 0.42
C ALA A 40 -5.51 -5.90 1.21
N MET A 41 -4.35 -5.55 0.64
CA MET A 41 -3.42 -4.59 1.23
C MET A 41 -4.06 -3.20 1.33
N LEU A 42 -4.76 -2.74 0.30
CA LEU A 42 -5.48 -1.46 0.31
C LEU A 42 -6.54 -1.42 1.43
N GLU A 43 -7.32 -2.48 1.56
CA GLU A 43 -8.32 -2.60 2.63
C GLU A 43 -7.69 -2.56 4.01
N ALA A 44 -6.59 -3.31 4.23
CA ALA A 44 -5.88 -3.27 5.49
C ALA A 44 -5.29 -1.89 5.81
N ILE A 45 -4.72 -1.20 4.82
CA ILE A 45 -4.23 0.18 4.99
C ILE A 45 -5.37 1.09 5.42
N ASN A 46 -6.53 1.02 4.74
CA ASN A 46 -7.69 1.85 5.06
C ASN A 46 -8.33 1.54 6.42
N LEU A 47 -8.08 0.36 7.00
CA LEU A 47 -8.50 0.03 8.37
C LEU A 47 -7.54 0.59 9.43
N LEU A 48 -6.26 0.76 9.09
CA LEU A 48 -5.21 1.16 10.03
C LEU A 48 -4.88 2.67 9.96
N TYR A 49 -5.09 3.30 8.81
CA TYR A 49 -4.67 4.66 8.53
C TYR A 49 -5.71 5.41 7.69
N ASP A 50 -5.83 6.71 7.93
CA ASP A 50 -6.38 7.61 6.91
C ASP A 50 -5.37 7.86 5.78
N ARG A 51 -5.86 8.39 4.65
CA ARG A 51 -5.02 8.67 3.47
C ARG A 51 -3.86 9.62 3.77
N GLU A 52 -4.07 10.67 4.58
CA GLU A 52 -3.04 11.67 4.84
C GLU A 52 -1.88 11.07 5.64
N THR A 53 -2.22 10.38 6.74
CA THR A 53 -1.26 9.70 7.60
C THR A 53 -0.49 8.64 6.82
N PHE A 54 -1.17 7.83 6.00
CA PHE A 54 -0.48 6.84 5.18
C PHE A 54 0.51 7.48 4.19
N LEU A 55 0.08 8.52 3.46
CA LEU A 55 0.95 9.18 2.48
C LEU A 55 2.15 9.84 3.14
N ARG A 56 1.97 10.46 4.31
CA ARG A 56 3.06 11.09 5.07
C ARG A 56 4.10 10.07 5.53
N GLU A 57 3.67 8.88 5.93
CA GLU A 57 4.57 7.89 6.55
C GLU A 57 5.15 6.88 5.56
N PHE A 58 4.41 6.53 4.50
CA PHE A 58 4.71 5.37 3.66
C PHE A 58 4.79 5.67 2.16
N ALA A 59 4.62 6.92 1.73
CA ALA A 59 5.00 7.28 0.36
C ALA A 59 6.50 7.00 0.14
N PRO A 60 6.90 6.43 -1.01
CA PRO A 60 8.31 6.19 -1.35
C PRO A 60 9.15 7.46 -1.40
#